data_AF-A0A2E8WH18-F1
#
_entry.id   AF-A0A2E8WH18-F1
#
_cell.length_a   1.000
_cell.length_b   1.000
_cell.length_c   1.000
_cell.angle_alpha   90.00
_cell.angle_beta   90.00
_cell.angle_gamma   90.00
#
_symmetry.space_group_name_H-M   'P 1'
#
loop_
_entity.id
_entity.type
_entity.pdbx_description
1 polymer ?
#
loop_
_entity_poly.entity_id
_entity_poly.type
_entity_poly.pdbx_seq_one_letter_code
_entity_poly.pdbx_strand_id
1 'polypeptide(L)' 'MTPVKHLAGSTLGLVGLGGIGLEMAARSHISGMRVIAVDPALKGTPDYVEAVYPPDELHQMLAQADFIAISL' A
#
# COMPACT_ATOMS: atom_id res chain seq x y z
N MET A 1 23.64 11.74 8.06
CA MET A 1 23.40 10.79 6.95
C MET A 1 22.05 10.15 7.20
N THR A 2 21.09 10.28 6.27
CA THR A 2 19.83 9.57 6.36
C THR A 2 20.11 8.08 6.09
N PRO A 3 19.74 7.16 6.97
CA PRO A 3 19.98 5.73 6.74
C PRO A 3 19.25 5.27 5.46
N VAL A 4 19.91 4.39 4.70
CA VAL A 4 19.30 3.71 3.55
C VAL A 4 18.31 2.68 4.08
N LYS A 5 17.08 2.68 3.55
CA LYS A 5 16.05 1.70 3.90
C LYS A 5 15.83 0.75 2.74
N HIS A 6 15.88 -0.55 3.01
CA HIS A 6 15.57 -1.59 2.03
C HIS A 6 14.05 -1.65 1.82
N LEU A 7 13.62 -1.78 0.56
CA LEU A 7 12.20 -1.97 0.24
C LEU A 7 11.71 -3.32 0.75
N ALA A 8 12.47 -4.40 0.54
CA ALA A 8 12.14 -5.71 1.08
C ALA A 8 11.97 -5.63 2.61
N GLY A 9 10.83 -6.14 3.11
CA GLY A 9 10.46 -6.08 4.53
C GLY A 9 9.84 -4.75 4.99
N SER A 10 9.77 -3.73 4.14
CA SER A 10 9.04 -2.49 4.42
C SER A 10 7.55 -2.59 4.02
N THR A 11 6.71 -1.75 4.60
CA THR A 11 5.29 -1.63 4.28
C THR A 11 5.01 -0.44 3.36
N LEU A 12 4.36 -0.67 2.21
CA LEU A 12 3.77 0.37 1.36
C LEU A 12 2.28 0.51 1.70
N GLY A 13 1.89 1.73 2.07
CA GLY A 13 0.50 2.16 2.15
C GLY A 13 0.08 2.89 0.88
N LEU A 14 -0.96 2.38 0.20
CA LEU A 14 -1.56 3.02 -0.98
C LEU A 14 -2.83 3.78 -0.61
N VAL A 15 -2.92 5.04 -1.03
CA VAL A 15 -4.17 5.82 -0.98
C VAL A 15 -4.74 5.86 -2.39
N GLY A 16 -5.76 5.01 -2.63
CA GLY A 16 -6.31 4.72 -3.95
C GLY A 16 -5.73 3.43 -4.55
N LEU A 17 -6.59 2.46 -4.82
CA LEU A 17 -6.32 1.15 -5.42
C LEU A 17 -7.02 1.02 -6.80
N GLY A 18 -6.96 2.09 -7.59
CA GLY A 18 -7.34 2.09 -9.01
C GLY A 18 -6.27 1.45 -9.91
N GLY A 19 -6.30 1.74 -11.21
CA GLY A 19 -5.35 1.14 -12.17
C GLY A 19 -3.87 1.39 -11.83
N ILE A 20 -3.53 2.61 -11.40
CA ILE A 20 -2.16 2.97 -10.98
C ILE A 20 -1.80 2.25 -9.68
N GLY A 21 -2.69 2.30 -8.68
CA GLY A 21 -2.47 1.66 -7.39
C GLY A 21 -2.26 0.15 -7.50
N LEU A 22 -3.02 -0.53 -8.35
CA LEU A 22 -2.87 -1.98 -8.60
C LEU A 22 -1.51 -2.32 -9.21
N GLU A 23 -1.05 -1.55 -10.20
CA GLU A 23 0.25 -1.79 -10.83
C GLU A 23 1.41 -1.50 -9.85
N MET A 24 1.27 -0.46 -9.02
CA MET A 24 2.22 -0.18 -7.94
C MET A 24 2.25 -1.32 -6.92
N ALA A 25 1.09 -1.79 -6.47
CA ALA A 25 0.98 -2.89 -5.52
C ALA A 25 1.69 -4.15 -6.02
N ALA A 26 1.46 -4.54 -7.28
CA ALA A 26 2.11 -5.71 -7.88
C ALA A 26 3.65 -5.60 -7.87
N ARG A 27 4.20 -4.45 -8.28
CA ARG A 27 5.66 -4.23 -8.33
C ARG A 27 6.29 -4.15 -6.94
N SER A 28 5.61 -3.52 -5.99
CA SER A 28 6.07 -3.42 -4.61
C SER A 28 6.06 -4.77 -3.91
N HIS A 29 5.04 -5.59 -4.15
CA HIS A 29 4.98 -6.96 -3.63
C HIS A 29 6.13 -7.82 -4.16
N ILE A 30 6.41 -7.77 -5.47
CA ILE A 30 7.57 -8.46 -6.07
C ILE A 30 8.90 -7.99 -5.45
N SER A 31 8.97 -6.73 -5.02
CA SER A 31 10.14 -6.16 -4.33
C SER A 31 10.25 -6.59 -2.86
N GLY A 32 9.36 -7.46 -2.38
CA GLY A 32 9.33 -7.97 -1.01
C GLY A 32 8.67 -7.01 -0.01
N MET A 33 7.90 -6.03 -0.47
CA MET A 33 7.15 -5.14 0.41
C MET A 33 5.84 -5.79 0.87
N ARG A 34 5.43 -5.48 2.09
CA ARG A 34 4.05 -5.64 2.53
C ARG A 34 3.23 -4.52 1.91
N VAL A 35 2.09 -4.84 1.27
CA VAL A 35 1.25 -3.82 0.62
C VAL A 35 -0.10 -3.78 1.31
N ILE A 36 -0.49 -2.59 1.77
CA ILE A 36 -1.81 -2.29 2.34
C ILE A 36 -2.38 -1.07 1.62
N ALA A 37 -3.70 -0.95 1.54
CA ALA A 37 -4.34 0.13 0.80
C ALA A 37 -5.57 0.70 1.51
N VAL A 38 -5.93 1.93 1.18
CA VAL A 38 -7.25 2.52 1.46
C VAL A 38 -7.90 2.82 0.12
N ASP A 39 -9.16 2.39 -0.07
CA ASP A 39 -9.92 2.69 -1.28
C ASP A 39 -11.43 2.81 -0.98
N PRO A 40 -12.13 3.85 -1.47
CA PRO A 40 -13.56 4.02 -1.25
C PRO A 40 -14.43 3.02 -2.05
N ALA A 41 -13.87 2.42 -3.09
CA ALA A 41 -14.52 1.48 -4.00
C ALA A 41 -13.84 0.10 -3.92
N LEU A 42 -13.90 -0.52 -2.74
CA LEU A 42 -13.45 -1.89 -2.49
C LEU A 42 -14.05 -2.88 -3.51
N LYS A 43 -13.25 -3.29 -4.50
CA LYS A 43 -13.63 -4.31 -5.50
C LYS A 43 -13.06 -5.69 -5.20
N GLY A 44 -12.46 -5.86 -4.02
CA GLY A 44 -11.74 -7.05 -3.59
C GLY A 44 -10.28 -6.75 -3.27
N THR A 45 -9.57 -7.78 -2.82
CA THR A 45 -8.18 -7.69 -2.39
C THR A 45 -7.37 -8.69 -3.21
N PRO A 46 -6.57 -8.22 -4.20
CA PRO A 46 -5.67 -9.09 -4.95
C PRO A 46 -4.68 -9.79 -4.02
N ASP A 47 -4.17 -10.96 -4.41
CA ASP A 47 -3.24 -11.75 -3.59
C ASP A 47 -1.96 -11.01 -3.16
N TYR A 48 -1.57 -9.98 -3.91
CA TYR A 48 -0.40 -9.13 -3.65
C TYR A 48 -0.71 -7.90 -2.77
N VAL A 49 -1.93 -7.77 -2.27
CA VAL A 49 -2.37 -6.75 -1.30
C VAL A 49 -2.84 -7.48 -0.04
N GLU A 50 -2.25 -7.16 1.11
CA GLU A 50 -2.59 -7.85 2.37
C GLU A 50 -3.94 -7.39 2.94
N ALA A 51 -4.23 -6.10 2.84
CA ALA A 51 -5.46 -5.52 3.36
C ALA A 51 -5.86 -4.27 2.58
N VAL A 52 -7.17 -4.10 2.39
CA VAL A 52 -7.77 -2.87 1.87
C VAL A 52 -8.72 -2.33 2.93
N TYR A 53 -8.44 -1.13 3.41
CA TYR A 53 -9.18 -0.43 4.45
C TYR A 53 -10.21 0.53 3.82
N PRO A 54 -11.35 0.77 4.48
CA PRO A 54 -12.24 1.85 4.10
C PRO A 54 -11.65 3.24 4.44
N PRO A 55 -12.14 4.33 3.82
CA PRO A 55 -11.55 5.68 4.00
C PRO A 55 -11.54 6.22 5.43
N ASP A 56 -12.49 5.82 6.27
CA ASP A 56 -12.58 6.17 7.70
C ASP A 56 -11.48 5.51 8.54
N GLU A 57 -10.88 4.43 8.05
CA GLU A 57 -9.72 3.76 8.66
C GLU A 57 -8.37 4.25 8.10
N LEU A 58 -8.35 5.38 7.36
CA LEU A 58 -7.12 5.94 6.78
C LEU A 58 -5.98 6.05 7.80
N HIS A 59 -6.24 6.61 8.98
CA HIS A 59 -5.22 6.79 10.00
C HIS A 59 -4.65 5.47 10.52
N GLN A 60 -5.47 4.41 10.59
CA GLN A 60 -5.03 3.08 10.99
C GLN A 60 -4.12 2.45 9.94
N MET A 61 -4.41 2.64 8.66
CA MET A 61 -3.53 2.20 7.56
C MET A 61 -2.20 2.99 7.58
N LEU A 62 -2.27 4.32 7.70
CA LEU A 62 -1.09 5.19 7.70
C LEU A 62 -0.13 4.87 8.85
N ALA A 63 -0.64 4.49 10.02
CA ALA A 63 0.18 4.14 11.18
C ALA A 63 1.06 2.90 10.96
N GLN A 64 0.75 2.07 9.96
CA GLN A 64 1.48 0.85 9.63
C GLN A 64 2.48 1.03 8.47
N ALA A 65 2.39 2.13 7.73
CA ALA A 65 3.12 2.31 6.49
C ALA A 65 4.52 2.92 6.72
N ASP A 66 5.53 2.32 6.10
CA ASP A 66 6.88 2.90 6.02
C ASP A 66 7.00 3.92 4.89
N PHE A 67 6.23 3.68 3.83
CA PHE A 67 6.12 4.52 2.65
C PHE A 67 4.65 4.70 2.29
N ILE A 68 4.28 5.89 1.84
CA ILE A 68 2.93 6.20 1.39
C ILE A 68 2.99 6.66 -0.06
N ALA A 69 2.14 6.10 -0.91
CA ALA A 69 1.92 6.60 -2.26
C ALA A 69 0.44 6.95 -2.45
N ILE A 70 0.21 8.07 -3.13
CA ILE A 70 -1.13 8.61 -3.40
C ILE A 70 -1.38 8.47 -4.90
N SER A 71 -2.42 7.73 -5.27
CA SER A 71 -2.74 7.37 -6.66
C SER A 71 -4.24 7.43 -6.96
N LEU A 72 -4.87 8.52 -6.49
CA LEU A 72 -6.29 8.85 -6.69
C LEU A 72 -6.60 9.24 -8.15
#